data_AF-A0A523WLU6-F1
#
_entry.id   AF-A0A523WLU6-F1
#
_cell.length_a   1.000
_cell.length_b   1.000
_cell.length_c   1.000
_cell.angle_alpha   90.00
_cell.angle_beta   90.00
_cell.angle_gamma   90.00
#
_symmetry.space_group_name_H-M   'P 1'
#
loop_
_entity.id
_entity.type
_entity.pdbx_description
1 polymer ?
#
loop_
_entity_poly.entity_id
_entity_poly.type
_entity_poly.pdbx_seq_one_letter_code
_entity_poly.pdbx_strand_id
1 'polypeptide(L)'
;MVRSWVKVSLSQYQKLNGLKEETNRPLSEIIREALSKFVGKKDFPVSTTAPYLPKRTRDKYKSVSAYFARSDWGLLEKISKNTGKCKTELVRQAVDEYLGR
;
A
#
# COMPACT_ATOMS: atom_id res chain seq x y z
N MET A 1 10.19 12.90 5.99
CA MET A 1 9.06 12.15 5.36
C MET A 1 9.37 11.97 3.87
N VAL A 2 8.88 10.90 3.26
CA VAL A 2 9.02 10.61 1.82
C VAL A 2 7.65 10.77 1.16
N ARG A 3 7.55 11.60 0.11
CA ARG A 3 6.35 11.70 -0.70
C ARG A 3 6.46 10.73 -1.87
N SER A 4 5.56 9.75 -1.92
CA SER A 4 5.56 8.72 -2.97
C SER A 4 4.22 8.67 -3.66
N TRP A 5 4.26 8.45 -4.99
CA TRP A 5 3.08 8.13 -5.77
C TRP A 5 2.82 6.62 -5.69
N VAL A 6 1.66 6.26 -5.16
CA VAL A 6 1.26 4.86 -4.99
C VAL A 6 0.07 4.56 -5.88
N LYS A 7 0.10 3.41 -6.55
CA LYS A 7 -1.00 2.93 -7.39
C LYS A 7 -1.85 1.92 -6.64
N VAL A 8 -3.03 2.34 -6.19
CA VAL A 8 -4.06 1.45 -5.61
C VAL A 8 -5.04 0.98 -6.68
N SER A 9 -5.72 -0.14 -6.47
CA SER A 9 -6.78 -0.58 -7.38
C SER A 9 -7.98 0.36 -7.33
N LEU A 10 -8.83 0.35 -8.36
CA LEU A 10 -10.05 1.16 -8.41
C LEU A 10 -11.01 0.81 -7.26
N SER A 11 -11.16 -0.48 -6.95
CA SER A 11 -12.01 -0.96 -5.84
C SER A 11 -11.47 -0.55 -4.48
N GLN A 12 -10.14 -0.62 -4.27
CA GLN A 12 -9.49 -0.10 -3.07
C GLN A 12 -9.70 1.41 -2.96
N TYR A 13 -9.55 2.14 -4.06
CA TYR A 13 -9.76 3.58 -4.08
C TYR A 13 -11.20 3.97 -3.70
N GLN A 14 -12.21 3.27 -4.22
CA GLN A 14 -13.62 3.52 -3.87
C GLN A 14 -13.87 3.30 -2.36
N LYS A 15 -13.37 2.18 -1.81
CA LYS A 15 -13.49 1.89 -0.37
C LYS A 15 -12.76 2.91 0.50
N LEU A 16 -11.53 3.28 0.12
CA LEU A 16 -10.77 4.31 0.82
C LEU A 16 -11.48 5.66 0.76
N ASN A 17 -12.17 5.97 -0.35
CA ASN A 17 -12.94 7.19 -0.49
C ASN A 17 -14.19 7.19 0.38
N GLY A 18 -14.88 6.05 0.52
CA GLY A 18 -15.97 5.89 1.49
C GLY A 18 -15.48 6.10 2.93
N LEU A 19 -14.37 5.47 3.31
CA LEU A 19 -13.75 5.69 4.64
C LEU A 19 -13.31 7.14 4.86
N LYS A 20 -12.81 7.81 3.82
CA LYS A 20 -12.50 9.25 3.90
C LYS A 20 -13.75 10.06 4.20
N GLU A 21 -14.88 9.75 3.56
CA GLU A 21 -16.15 10.45 3.80
C GLU A 21 -16.69 10.19 5.21
N GLU A 22 -16.56 8.96 5.73
CA GLU A 22 -16.99 8.60 7.09
C GLU A 22 -16.10 9.20 8.19
N THR A 23 -14.77 9.17 8.01
CA THR A 23 -13.80 9.58 9.05
C THR A 23 -13.31 11.00 8.90
N ASN A 24 -13.65 11.66 7.78
CA ASN A 24 -13.13 12.96 7.35
C ASN A 24 -11.58 13.04 7.33
N ARG A 25 -10.90 11.89 7.18
CA ARG A 25 -9.44 11.80 7.12
C ARG A 25 -8.95 11.82 5.67
N PRO A 26 -7.83 12.49 5.36
CA PRO A 26 -7.27 12.46 4.02
C PRO A 26 -6.77 11.05 3.66
N LEU A 27 -6.97 10.65 2.39
CA LEU A 27 -6.56 9.34 1.86
C LEU A 27 -5.09 9.01 2.14
N SER A 28 -4.22 10.03 2.10
CA SER A 28 -2.80 9.87 2.40
C SER A 28 -2.53 9.39 3.82
N GLU A 29 -3.34 9.81 4.79
CA GLU A 29 -3.20 9.39 6.18
C GLU A 29 -3.73 7.99 6.40
N ILE A 30 -4.84 7.64 5.77
CA ILE A 30 -5.40 6.29 5.81
C ILE A 30 -4.39 5.28 5.21
N ILE A 31 -3.79 5.62 4.06
CA ILE A 31 -2.76 4.77 3.42
C ILE A 31 -1.49 4.70 4.29
N ARG A 32 -1.10 5.81 4.93
CA ARG A 32 0.04 5.84 5.87
C ARG A 32 -0.22 4.92 7.07
N GLU A 33 -1.41 4.99 7.66
CA GLU A 33 -1.80 4.17 8.81
C GLU A 33 -1.85 2.68 8.42
N ALA A 34 -2.44 2.36 7.27
CA ALA A 34 -2.45 1.01 6.72
C ALA A 34 -1.04 0.43 6.58
N LEU A 35 -0.11 1.20 6.01
CA LEU A 35 1.27 0.79 5.87
C LEU A 35 2.02 0.68 7.19
N SER A 36 1.77 1.59 8.14
CA SER A 36 2.38 1.53 9.46
C SER A 36 1.95 0.28 10.22
N LYS A 37 0.64 -0.06 10.18
CA LYS A 37 0.11 -1.31 10.76
C LYS A 37 0.64 -2.55 10.07
N PHE A 38 0.73 -2.52 8.75
CA PHE A 38 1.30 -3.60 7.94
C PHE A 38 2.76 -3.84 8.32
N VAL A 39 3.61 -2.81 8.25
CA VAL A 39 5.04 -2.90 8.60
C VAL A 39 5.26 -3.27 10.07
N GLY A 40 4.35 -2.85 10.97
CA GLY A 40 4.38 -3.17 12.39
C GLY A 40 4.08 -4.64 12.71
N LYS A 41 3.36 -5.37 11.84
CA LYS A 41 3.23 -6.83 11.93
C LYS A 41 4.58 -7.45 11.58
N LYS A 42 5.29 -7.90 12.61
CA LYS A 42 6.70 -8.36 12.57
C LYS A 42 6.96 -9.63 11.75
N ASP A 43 5.91 -10.31 11.29
CA ASP A 43 5.99 -11.59 10.59
C ASP A 43 5.65 -11.44 9.11
N PHE A 44 6.61 -10.98 8.31
CA PHE A 44 6.55 -11.14 6.86
C PHE A 44 7.27 -12.44 6.48
N PRO A 45 6.56 -13.57 6.34
CA PRO A 45 7.19 -14.77 5.81
C PRO A 45 7.69 -14.49 4.39
N VAL A 46 8.94 -14.88 4.17
CA VAL A 46 9.66 -14.80 2.89
C VAL A 46 8.92 -15.68 1.89
N SER A 47 7.99 -15.10 1.13
CA SER A 47 7.40 -15.76 -0.02
C SER A 47 8.21 -15.38 -1.25
N THR A 48 8.84 -16.37 -1.87
CA THR A 48 9.63 -16.31 -3.11
C THR A 48 8.78 -16.14 -4.38
N THR A 49 7.48 -15.88 -4.25
CA THR A 49 6.61 -15.69 -5.40
C THR A 49 6.75 -14.27 -5.92
N ALA A 50 7.62 -14.09 -6.91
CA ALA A 50 7.76 -12.85 -7.67
C ALA A 50 6.39 -12.43 -8.24
N PRO A 51 5.79 -11.31 -7.81
CA PRO A 51 4.52 -10.90 -8.35
C PRO A 51 4.80 -10.13 -9.63
N TYR A 52 4.47 -10.76 -10.73
CA TYR A 52 4.35 -10.09 -12.01
C TYR A 52 3.14 -9.16 -11.95
N LEU A 53 3.39 -7.85 -11.92
CA LEU A 53 2.38 -6.86 -12.33
C LEU A 53 1.89 -7.27 -13.73
N PRO A 54 0.59 -7.53 -13.94
CA PRO A 54 0.08 -7.79 -15.27
C PRO A 54 0.35 -6.56 -16.14
N LYS A 55 1.17 -6.73 -17.18
CA LYS A 55 1.33 -5.75 -18.26
C LYS A 55 -0.07 -5.46 -18.82
N ARG A 56 -0.48 -4.19 -18.81
CA ARG A 56 -1.75 -3.64 -19.34
C ARG A 56 -2.97 -3.79 -18.43
N THR A 57 -3.25 -2.75 -17.64
CA THR A 57 -4.62 -2.25 -17.43
C THR A 57 -4.53 -0.87 -16.79
N ARG A 58 -4.34 0.16 -17.62
CA ARG A 58 -4.24 1.56 -17.15
C ARG A 58 -5.53 2.02 -16.45
N ASP A 59 -6.67 1.43 -16.81
CA ASP A 59 -8.00 1.72 -16.24
C ASP A 59 -8.25 1.18 -14.82
N LYS A 60 -7.55 0.13 -14.38
CA LYS A 60 -7.90 -0.54 -13.11
C LYS A 60 -7.21 0.06 -11.88
N TYR A 61 -6.37 1.09 -12.06
CA TYR A 61 -5.53 1.63 -10.99
C TYR A 61 -5.61 3.15 -10.88
N LYS A 62 -5.76 3.65 -9.66
CA LYS A 62 -5.70 5.08 -9.32
C LYS A 62 -4.36 5.40 -8.66
N SER A 63 -3.74 6.49 -9.08
CA SER A 63 -2.51 7.00 -8.44
C SER A 63 -2.88 7.98 -7.33
N VAL A 64 -2.37 7.75 -6.12
CA VAL A 64 -2.58 8.60 -4.95
C VAL A 64 -1.21 9.01 -4.41
N SER A 65 -1.06 10.30 -4.08
CA SER A 65 0.13 10.75 -3.37
C SER A 65 -0.04 10.54 -1.87
N ALA A 66 0.92 9.89 -1.24
CA ALA A 66 0.93 9.68 0.20
C ALA A 66 2.29 10.05 0.80
N TYR A 67 2.26 10.49 2.05
CA TYR A 67 3.43 10.84 2.84
C TYR A 67 3.75 9.72 3.80
N PHE A 68 4.96 9.17 3.69
CA PHE A 68 5.43 8.07 4.52
C PHE A 68 6.57 8.51 5.44
N ALA A 69 6.66 7.90 6.62
CA ALA A 69 7.86 8.02 7.43
C ALA A 69 9.04 7.37 6.68
N ARG A 70 10.24 7.91 6.87
CA ARG A 70 11.45 7.40 6.18
C ARG A 70 11.79 5.98 6.65
N SER A 71 11.54 5.69 7.93
CA SER A 71 11.63 4.37 8.54
C SER A 71 10.72 3.36 7.84
N ASP A 72 9.42 3.70 7.72
CA ASP A 72 8.40 2.82 7.17
C ASP A 72 8.64 2.56 5.69
N TRP A 73 9.06 3.60 4.95
CA TRP A 73 9.45 3.48 3.55
C TRP A 73 10.70 2.62 3.35
N GLY A 74 11.67 2.72 4.26
CA GLY A 74 12.87 1.87 4.27
C GLY A 74 12.56 0.42 4.64
N LEU A 75 11.60 0.18 5.54
CA LEU A 75 11.13 -1.17 5.87
C LEU A 75 10.37 -1.80 4.70
N LEU A 76 9.51 -1.04 4.02
CA LEU A 76 8.89 -1.43 2.74
C LEU A 76 9.93 -1.85 1.69
N GLU A 77 11.04 -1.14 1.61
CA GLU A 77 12.15 -1.47 0.70
C GLU A 77 12.86 -2.77 1.10
N LYS A 78 13.09 -2.98 2.39
CA LYS A 78 13.64 -4.25 2.90
C LYS A 78 12.69 -5.42 2.63
N ILE A 79 11.40 -5.25 2.91
CA ILE A 79 10.37 -6.25 2.63
C ILE A 79 10.32 -6.53 1.12
N SER A 80 10.32 -5.49 0.28
CA SER A 80 10.34 -5.62 -1.18
C SER A 80 11.53 -6.46 -1.68
N LYS A 81 12.73 -6.23 -1.13
CA LYS A 81 13.93 -7.03 -1.44
C LYS A 81 13.80 -8.47 -0.93
N ASN A 82 13.25 -8.66 0.27
CA ASN A 82 13.14 -9.97 0.89
C ASN A 82 12.06 -10.85 0.24
N THR A 83 10.92 -10.28 -0.17
CA THR A 83 9.79 -11.02 -0.75
C THR A 83 9.77 -10.99 -2.28
N GLY A 84 10.71 -10.28 -2.92
CA GLY A 84 10.71 -10.07 -4.39
C GLY A 84 9.49 -9.31 -4.93
N LYS A 85 8.71 -8.67 -4.04
CA LYS A 85 7.48 -7.95 -4.40
C LYS A 85 7.78 -6.48 -4.69
N CYS A 86 7.05 -5.88 -5.62
CA CYS A 86 7.19 -4.44 -5.85
C CYS A 86 6.60 -3.65 -4.66
N LYS A 87 7.21 -2.49 -4.32
CA LYS A 87 6.71 -1.61 -3.24
C LYS A 87 5.21 -1.30 -3.39
N THR A 88 4.74 -1.07 -4.62
CA THR A 88 3.33 -0.82 -4.93
C THR A 88 2.41 -1.97 -4.55
N GLU A 89 2.85 -3.22 -4.71
CA GLU A 89 2.05 -4.40 -4.35
C GLU A 89 1.97 -4.57 -2.86
N LEU A 90 3.07 -4.32 -2.15
CA LEU A 90 3.06 -4.29 -0.69
C LEU A 90 2.10 -3.22 -0.17
N VAL A 91 2.03 -2.04 -0.81
CA VAL A 91 1.02 -1.05 -0.41
C VAL A 91 -0.41 -1.52 -0.69
N ARG A 92 -0.65 -2.21 -1.80
CA ARG A 92 -1.98 -2.78 -2.06
C ARG A 92 -2.37 -3.83 -1.01
N GLN A 93 -1.44 -4.71 -0.64
CA GLN A 93 -1.66 -5.70 0.41
C GLN A 93 -1.93 -5.04 1.77
N ALA A 94 -1.16 -4.02 2.12
CA ALA A 94 -1.38 -3.25 3.34
C ALA A 94 -2.76 -2.58 3.37
N VAL A 95 -3.20 -2.03 2.23
CA VAL A 95 -4.53 -1.43 2.09
C VAL A 95 -5.63 -2.49 2.18
N ASP A 96 -5.48 -3.65 1.55
CA ASP A 96 -6.45 -4.74 1.66
C ASP A 96 -6.59 -5.24 3.10
N GLU A 97 -5.48 -5.50 3.79
CA GLU A 97 -5.49 -5.89 5.21
C GLU A 97 -6.17 -4.84 6.08
N TYR A 98 -5.87 -3.56 5.85
CA TYR A 98 -6.46 -2.46 6.61
C TYR A 98 -7.97 -2.35 6.39
N LEU A 99 -8.43 -2.66 5.17
CA LEU A 99 -9.85 -2.71 4.82
C LEU A 99 -10.54 -4.02 5.25
N GLY A 100 -9.82 -4.92 5.93
CA GLY A 100 -10.36 -6.20 6.43
C GLY A 100 -10.61 -7.23 5.33
N ARG A 101 -9.78 -7.26 4.28
CA ARG A 101 -9.84 -8.26 3.22
C ARG A 101 -8.58 -9.10 3.10
#